data_AF-A0AA36N7H7-F1
#
_entry.id   AF-A0AA36N7H7-F1
#
_cell.length_a   1.000
_cell.length_b   1.000
_cell.length_c   1.000
_cell.angle_alpha   90.00
_cell.angle_beta   90.00
_cell.angle_gamma   90.00
#
_symmetry.space_group_name_H-M   'P 1'
#
loop_
_entity.id
_entity.type
_entity.pdbx_description
1 polymer ?
#
loop_
_entity_poly.entity_id
_entity_poly.type
_entity_poly.pdbx_seq_one_letter_code
_entity_poly.pdbx_strand_id
1 'polypeptide(L)'
;MKNLLGLITIVTFGSSLDVAAIQAELPDRKLDYNRELQAIGFGNVCSSLVCGATGSYIFSQTIFSAKRSVSSRVNGLVVAIGEFILFFAPVDILQVLPNAYVGGIMCLFGVDIMTDWLFKSKRLMSKTEYALVWISFVCTMYLTGQQTFGVIEGMAIGTFFAAVFFAVQFAKVQEKWHEVSSRSSVVRRPQERRHLNGTRPKNDEGDAARKQQWWQQQQQQQQQQQQQQQQQQHQG
;
A
#
# COMPACT_ATOMS: atom_id res chain seq x y z
N MET A 1 23.26 -20.24 14.21
CA MET A 1 22.60 -20.25 12.88
C MET A 1 21.19 -19.65 12.91
N LYS A 2 20.27 -20.09 13.80
CA LYS A 2 18.91 -19.53 13.91
C LYS A 2 18.86 -17.99 13.99
N ASN A 3 19.70 -17.39 14.82
CA ASN A 3 19.72 -15.93 15.02
C ASN A 3 20.22 -15.16 13.78
N LEU A 4 21.15 -15.72 12.99
CA LEU A 4 21.67 -15.09 11.78
C LEU A 4 20.61 -15.05 10.67
N LEU A 5 19.93 -16.18 10.45
CA LEU A 5 18.84 -16.25 9.47
C LEU A 5 17.70 -15.29 9.86
N GLY A 6 17.40 -15.20 11.16
CA GLY A 6 16.45 -14.26 11.70
C GLY A 6 16.80 -12.81 11.39
N LEU A 7 18.05 -12.42 11.68
CA LEU A 7 18.56 -11.08 11.41
C LEU A 7 18.49 -10.72 9.91
N ILE A 8 18.93 -11.64 9.04
CA ILE A 8 18.89 -11.43 7.58
C ILE A 8 17.43 -11.24 7.12
N THR A 9 16.52 -12.08 7.59
CA THR A 9 15.11 -12.00 7.23
C THR A 9 14.49 -10.67 7.67
N ILE A 10 14.69 -10.27 8.94
CA ILE A 10 14.14 -9.02 9.49
C ILE A 10 14.67 -7.82 8.72
N VAL A 11 15.98 -7.75 8.50
CA VAL A 11 16.61 -6.60 7.83
C VAL A 11 16.17 -6.52 6.38
N THR A 12 16.13 -7.64 5.66
CA THR A 12 15.74 -7.65 4.24
C THR A 12 14.28 -7.25 4.08
N PHE A 13 13.40 -7.81 4.90
CA PHE A 13 11.98 -7.50 4.88
C PHE A 13 11.72 -6.05 5.31
N GLY A 14 12.33 -5.60 6.41
CA GLY A 14 12.25 -4.23 6.91
C GLY A 14 12.74 -3.22 5.86
N SER A 15 13.90 -3.46 5.25
CA SER A 15 14.45 -2.58 4.21
C SER A 15 13.52 -2.47 2.99
N SER A 16 12.85 -3.57 2.61
CA SER A 16 11.87 -3.55 1.53
C SER A 16 10.65 -2.67 1.88
N LEU A 17 10.15 -2.80 3.12
CA LEU A 17 9.06 -1.98 3.62
C LEU A 17 9.45 -0.50 3.74
N ASP A 18 10.67 -0.20 4.18
CA ASP A 18 11.19 1.17 4.27
C ASP A 18 11.22 1.84 2.90
N VAL A 19 11.77 1.15 1.88
CA VAL A 19 11.82 1.67 0.50
C VAL A 19 10.40 1.87 -0.06
N ALA A 20 9.49 0.92 0.20
CA ALA A 20 8.09 1.05 -0.20
C ALA A 20 7.40 2.25 0.47
N ALA A 21 7.64 2.48 1.77
CA ALA A 21 7.09 3.61 2.51
C ALA A 21 7.63 4.95 1.97
N ILE A 22 8.93 5.02 1.65
CA ILE A 22 9.53 6.21 1.05
C ILE A 22 8.88 6.51 -0.31
N GLN A 23 8.69 5.49 -1.16
CA GLN A 23 8.05 5.67 -2.47
C GLN A 23 6.59 6.11 -2.35
N ALA A 24 5.85 5.56 -1.37
CA ALA A 24 4.45 5.91 -1.14
C ALA A 24 4.27 7.38 -0.74
N GLU A 25 5.20 7.92 0.06
CA GLU A 25 5.13 9.29 0.56
C GLU A 25 5.79 10.32 -0.38
N LEU A 26 6.59 9.87 -1.35
CA LEU A 26 7.28 10.70 -2.35
C LEU A 26 6.89 10.28 -3.78
N PRO A 27 5.62 10.47 -4.20
CA PRO A 27 5.14 9.99 -5.50
C PRO A 27 5.83 10.65 -6.69
N ASP A 28 6.33 11.88 -6.53
CA ASP A 28 7.04 12.62 -7.59
C ASP A 28 8.44 12.05 -7.90
N ARG A 29 8.97 11.20 -7.02
CA ARG A 29 10.30 10.59 -7.17
C ARG A 29 10.14 9.11 -7.48
N LYS A 30 10.56 8.71 -8.69
CA LYS A 30 10.64 7.28 -9.04
C LYS A 30 11.89 6.66 -8.41
N LEU A 31 11.69 5.77 -7.44
CA LEU A 31 12.76 4.99 -6.82
C LEU A 31 12.96 3.67 -7.55
N ASP A 32 14.23 3.35 -7.82
CA ASP A 32 14.61 2.03 -8.32
C ASP A 32 14.83 1.10 -7.12
N TYR A 33 13.83 0.27 -6.83
CA TYR A 33 13.85 -0.65 -5.69
C TYR A 33 15.06 -1.57 -5.68
N ASN A 34 15.46 -2.08 -6.85
CA ASN A 34 16.60 -3.00 -6.93
C ASN A 34 17.89 -2.27 -6.58
N ARG A 35 18.06 -1.05 -7.08
CA ARG A 35 19.23 -0.23 -6.76
C ARG A 35 19.28 0.16 -5.28
N GLU A 36 18.15 0.54 -4.69
CA GLU A 36 18.06 0.90 -3.27
C GLU A 36 18.37 -0.31 -2.36
N LEU A 37 17.81 -1.48 -2.68
CA LEU A 37 18.09 -2.72 -1.93
C LEU A 37 19.55 -3.15 -2.07
N GLN A 38 20.15 -3.03 -3.27
CA GLN A 38 21.57 -3.28 -3.47
C GLN A 38 22.45 -2.32 -2.68
N ALA A 39 22.06 -1.05 -2.56
CA ALA A 39 22.80 -0.06 -1.78
C ALA A 39 22.78 -0.39 -0.28
N ILE A 40 21.62 -0.77 0.27
CA ILE A 40 21.48 -1.22 1.67
C ILE A 40 22.30 -2.49 1.91
N GLY A 41 22.22 -3.46 0.99
CA GLY A 41 23.00 -4.70 1.08
C GLY A 41 24.50 -4.46 1.07
N PHE A 42 24.99 -3.62 0.15
CA PHE A 42 26.39 -3.24 0.09
C PHE A 42 26.84 -2.50 1.36
N GLY A 43 26.02 -1.58 1.86
CA GLY A 43 26.27 -0.88 3.13
C GLY A 43 26.41 -1.83 4.31
N ASN A 44 25.57 -2.86 4.40
CA ASN A 44 25.62 -3.87 5.45
C ASN A 44 26.85 -4.79 5.33
N VAL A 45 27.31 -5.10 4.11
CA VAL A 45 28.58 -5.82 3.89
C VAL A 45 29.75 -4.97 4.38
N CYS A 46 29.79 -3.68 4.00
CA CYS A 46 30.83 -2.76 4.48
C CYS A 46 30.80 -2.59 6.01
N SER A 47 29.62 -2.45 6.62
CA SER A 47 29.45 -2.38 8.08
C SER A 47 30.02 -3.63 8.77
N SER A 48 29.68 -4.81 8.24
CA SER A 48 30.13 -6.10 8.79
C SER A 48 31.66 -6.25 8.76
N LEU A 49 32.35 -5.71 7.75
CA LEU A 49 33.82 -5.75 7.67
C LEU A 49 34.52 -4.99 8.80
N VAL A 50 33.85 -4.01 9.39
CA VAL A 50 34.35 -3.22 10.52
C VAL A 50 33.70 -3.68 11.84
N CYS A 51 33.10 -4.88 11.86
CA CYS A 51 32.33 -5.42 13.00
C CYS A 51 31.14 -4.55 13.43
N GLY A 52 30.56 -3.79 12.49
CA GLY A 52 29.39 -2.95 12.71
C GLY A 52 28.08 -3.75 12.76
N ALA A 53 27.02 -3.08 13.23
CA ALA A 53 25.66 -3.63 13.24
C ALA A 53 24.99 -3.52 11.86
N THR A 54 23.97 -4.34 11.64
CA THR A 54 23.14 -4.28 10.43
C THR A 54 22.11 -3.16 10.53
N GLY A 55 21.88 -2.44 9.43
CA GLY A 55 20.91 -1.35 9.35
C GLY A 55 20.04 -1.38 8.09
N SER A 56 19.02 -0.52 8.10
CA SER A 56 18.16 -0.19 6.95
C SER A 56 17.94 1.32 6.89
N TYR A 57 17.05 1.78 6.01
CA TYR A 57 16.67 3.19 5.96
C TYR A 57 15.74 3.56 7.11
N ILE A 58 16.01 4.70 7.75
CA ILE A 58 15.03 5.34 8.61
C ILE A 58 14.08 6.12 7.69
N PHE A 59 13.02 5.45 7.21
CA PHE A 59 12.13 6.00 6.19
C PHE A 59 11.56 7.38 6.58
N SER A 60 11.24 7.60 7.85
CA SER A 60 10.72 8.86 8.38
C SER A 60 11.73 10.02 8.22
N GLN A 61 13.01 9.80 8.53
CA GLN A 61 14.06 10.80 8.35
C GLN A 61 14.33 11.08 6.87
N THR A 62 14.30 10.04 6.04
CA THR A 62 14.48 10.17 4.58
C THR A 62 13.37 11.02 3.97
N ILE A 63 12.11 10.75 4.33
CA ILE A 63 10.95 11.54 3.89
C ILE A 63 11.05 12.98 4.38
N PHE A 64 11.37 13.18 5.66
CA PHE A 64 11.47 14.51 6.25
C PHE A 64 12.57 15.37 5.61
N SER A 65 13.70 14.77 5.26
CA SER A 65 14.79 15.46 4.57
C SER A 65 14.41 15.72 3.11
N ALA A 66 13.78 14.76 2.43
CA ALA A 66 13.31 14.91 1.05
C ALA A 66 12.26 16.02 0.90
N LYS A 67 11.29 16.10 1.80
CA LYS A 67 10.25 17.16 1.81
C LYS A 67 10.82 18.57 2.01
N ARG A 68 12.01 18.68 2.62
CA ARG A 68 12.72 19.96 2.79
C ARG A 68 13.72 20.24 1.66
N SER A 69 13.67 19.47 0.57
CA SER A 69 14.62 19.54 -0.55
C SER A 69 16.09 19.30 -0.12
N VAL A 70 16.31 18.70 1.06
CA VAL A 70 17.62 18.29 1.58
C VAL A 70 17.85 16.83 1.22
N SER A 71 17.95 16.53 -0.07
CA SER A 71 18.11 15.15 -0.59
C SER A 71 19.45 14.91 -1.30
N SER A 72 20.45 15.75 -1.03
CA SER A 72 21.78 15.61 -1.63
C SER A 72 22.65 14.60 -0.86
N ARG A 73 23.68 14.06 -1.51
CA ARG A 73 24.69 13.19 -0.88
C ARG A 73 25.40 13.85 0.31
N VAL A 74 25.43 15.18 0.33
CA VAL A 74 26.01 15.99 1.41
C VAL A 74 25.24 15.78 2.71
N ASN A 75 23.91 15.62 2.67
CA ASN A 75 23.12 15.36 3.87
C ASN A 75 23.58 14.07 4.57
N GLY A 76 23.75 12.98 3.81
CA GLY A 76 24.26 11.72 4.35
C GLY A 76 25.67 11.85 4.92
N LEU A 77 26.54 12.64 4.27
CA LEU A 77 27.89 12.89 4.78
C LEU A 77 27.88 13.68 6.10
N VAL A 78 27.02 14.69 6.23
CA VAL A 78 26.88 15.47 7.47
C VAL A 78 26.38 14.58 8.61
N VAL A 79 25.39 13.72 8.35
CA VAL A 79 24.90 12.75 9.35
C VAL A 79 26.02 11.79 9.76
N ALA A 80 26.75 11.21 8.81
CA ALA A 80 27.84 10.28 9.09
C ALA A 80 28.97 10.94 9.91
N ILE A 81 29.36 12.17 9.57
CA ILE A 81 30.35 12.94 10.35
C ILE A 81 29.82 13.22 11.75
N GLY A 82 28.55 13.59 11.89
CA GLY A 82 27.91 13.80 13.19
C GLY A 82 27.94 12.56 14.08
N GLU A 83 27.59 11.40 13.52
CA GLU A 83 27.67 10.12 14.24
C GLU A 83 29.12 9.76 14.60
N PHE A 84 30.08 10.02 13.72
CA PHE A 84 31.49 9.78 14.02
C PHE A 84 31.99 10.68 15.16
N ILE A 85 31.65 11.98 15.14
CA ILE A 85 31.99 12.90 16.23
C ILE A 85 31.37 12.43 17.54
N LEU A 86 30.12 11.97 17.51
CA LEU A 86 29.43 11.44 18.68
C LEU A 86 30.12 10.17 19.22
N PHE A 87 30.56 9.29 18.32
CA PHE A 87 31.27 8.06 18.67
C PHE A 87 32.64 8.32 19.32
N PHE A 88 33.37 9.34 18.85
CA PHE A 88 34.65 9.76 19.44
C PHE A 88 34.50 10.73 20.62
N ALA A 89 33.28 11.12 20.98
CA ALA A 89 33.05 12.01 22.10
C ALA A 89 33.48 11.31 23.41
N PRO A 90 34.24 11.99 24.29
CA PRO A 90 34.73 11.39 25.53
C PRO A 90 33.61 11.19 26.58
N VAL A 91 32.42 11.75 26.33
CA VAL A 91 31.27 11.67 27.24
C VAL A 91 30.25 10.71 26.64
N ASP A 92 29.99 9.62 27.36
CA ASP A 92 28.91 8.71 27.05
C ASP A 92 27.57 9.34 27.46
N ILE A 93 26.87 9.89 26.47
CA ILE A 93 25.58 10.56 26.67
C ILE A 93 24.54 9.59 27.25
N LEU A 94 24.65 8.28 26.97
CA LEU A 94 23.72 7.28 27.47
C LEU A 94 23.83 7.09 28.99
N GLN A 95 25.00 7.36 29.58
CA GLN A 95 25.18 7.29 31.04
C GLN A 95 24.53 8.47 31.77
N VAL A 96 24.35 9.60 31.07
CA VAL A 96 23.70 10.80 31.62
C VAL A 96 22.18 10.69 31.52
N LEU A 97 21.66 9.91 30.56
CA LEU A 97 20.22 9.75 30.36
C LEU A 97 19.59 8.83 31.43
N PRO A 98 18.53 9.27 32.12
CA PRO A 98 17.78 8.37 32.99
C PRO A 98 17.17 7.22 32.20
N ASN A 99 17.31 5.98 32.70
CA ASN A 99 16.69 4.80 32.08
C ASN A 99 15.17 4.96 31.88
N ALA A 100 14.50 5.67 32.79
CA ALA A 100 13.08 5.99 32.69
C ALA A 100 12.75 6.82 31.44
N TYR A 101 13.64 7.71 31.01
CA TYR A 101 13.45 8.53 29.81
C TYR A 101 13.55 7.68 28.54
N VAL A 102 14.58 6.83 28.44
CA VAL A 102 14.76 5.92 27.30
C VAL A 102 13.58 4.94 27.18
N GLY A 103 13.15 4.35 28.31
CA GLY A 103 11.98 3.48 28.36
C GLY A 103 10.68 4.21 27.97
N GLY A 104 10.52 5.46 28.40
CA GLY A 104 9.37 6.31 28.04
C GLY A 104 9.29 6.57 26.53
N ILE A 105 10.41 6.92 25.89
CA ILE A 105 10.47 7.12 24.43
C ILE A 105 10.16 5.82 23.69
N MET A 106 10.68 4.68 24.14
CA MET A 106 10.38 3.38 23.54
C MET A 106 8.89 3.02 23.65
N CYS A 107 8.28 3.28 24.81
CA CYS A 107 6.85 3.08 25.00
C CYS A 107 6.03 4.00 24.09
N LEU A 108 6.41 5.27 23.96
CA LEU A 108 5.78 6.22 23.04
C LEU A 108 5.84 5.73 21.58
N PHE A 109 7.00 5.28 21.10
CA PHE A 109 7.10 4.72 19.74
C PHE A 109 6.25 3.46 19.56
N GLY A 110 6.22 2.57 20.55
CA GLY A 110 5.36 1.38 20.51
C GLY A 110 3.88 1.74 20.42
N VAL A 111 3.43 2.69 21.23
CA VAL A 111 2.04 3.19 21.23
C VAL A 111 1.70 3.91 19.93
N ASP A 112 2.63 4.69 19.37
CA ASP A 112 2.41 5.43 18.12
C ASP A 112 2.22 4.47 16.94
N ILE A 113 3.12 3.50 16.78
CA ILE A 113 3.02 2.44 15.76
C ILE A 113 1.72 1.65 15.95
N MET A 114 1.40 1.23 17.19
CA MET A 114 0.16 0.49 17.45
C MET A 114 -1.07 1.34 17.11
N THR A 115 -1.08 2.62 17.45
CA THR A 115 -2.22 3.51 17.18
C THR A 115 -2.46 3.69 15.69
N ASP A 116 -1.39 3.91 14.93
CA ASP A 116 -1.45 4.09 13.48
C ASP A 116 -1.99 2.84 12.77
N TRP A 117 -1.41 1.68 13.06
CA TRP A 117 -1.74 0.45 12.35
C TRP A 117 -3.01 -0.23 12.85
N LEU A 118 -3.25 -0.20 14.16
CA LEU A 118 -4.35 -0.96 14.76
C LEU A 118 -5.65 -0.14 14.82
N PHE A 119 -5.58 1.19 14.90
CA PHE A 119 -6.78 2.03 15.05
C PHE A 119 -7.01 2.99 13.88
N LYS A 120 -5.97 3.70 13.39
CA LYS A 120 -6.15 4.66 12.29
C LYS A 120 -6.35 3.97 10.94
N SER A 121 -5.71 2.82 10.72
CA SER A 121 -5.82 2.02 9.49
C SER A 121 -7.23 1.47 9.19
N LYS A 122 -8.16 1.47 10.16
CA LYS A 122 -9.51 0.88 10.01
C LYS A 122 -10.32 1.39 8.81
N ARG A 123 -10.05 2.61 8.33
CA ARG A 123 -10.76 3.21 7.19
C ARG A 123 -10.19 2.80 5.84
N LEU A 124 -8.99 2.23 5.83
CA LEU A 124 -8.26 1.84 4.62
C LEU A 124 -8.48 0.37 4.26
N MET A 125 -9.14 -0.40 5.14
CA MET A 125 -9.24 -1.85 5.05
C MET A 125 -10.69 -2.32 5.13
N SER A 126 -11.00 -3.44 4.47
CA SER A 126 -12.26 -4.15 4.67
C SER A 126 -12.35 -4.71 6.09
N LYS A 127 -13.57 -5.00 6.56
CA LYS A 127 -13.79 -5.57 7.90
C LYS A 127 -13.02 -6.88 8.11
N THR A 128 -12.85 -7.67 7.06
CA THR A 128 -12.15 -8.96 7.11
C THR A 128 -10.64 -8.79 7.20
N GLU A 129 -10.05 -7.86 6.45
CA GLU A 129 -8.63 -7.52 6.54
C GLU A 129 -8.28 -6.97 7.93
N TYR A 130 -9.16 -6.11 8.46
CA TYR A 130 -8.99 -5.55 9.80
C TYR A 130 -9.02 -6.64 10.89
N ALA A 131 -9.93 -7.62 10.78
CA ALA A 131 -9.95 -8.77 11.68
C ALA A 131 -8.66 -9.59 11.60
N LEU A 132 -8.11 -9.78 10.40
CA LEU A 132 -6.86 -10.53 10.19
C LEU A 132 -5.66 -9.83 10.85
N VAL A 133 -5.59 -8.49 10.78
CA VAL A 133 -4.55 -7.69 11.47
C VAL A 133 -4.62 -7.87 12.99
N TRP A 134 -5.82 -7.82 13.58
CA TRP A 134 -5.99 -8.05 15.02
C TRP A 134 -5.62 -9.47 15.44
N ILE A 135 -6.05 -10.48 14.65
CA ILE A 135 -5.73 -11.88 14.92
C ILE A 135 -4.21 -12.09 14.86
N SER A 136 -3.54 -11.59 13.82
CA SER A 136 -2.08 -11.75 13.67
C SER A 136 -1.31 -11.04 14.79
N PHE A 137 -1.78 -9.87 15.24
CA PHE A 137 -1.21 -9.14 16.37
C PHE A 137 -1.33 -9.92 17.68
N VAL A 138 -2.53 -10.41 18.03
CA VAL A 138 -2.76 -11.18 19.26
C VAL A 138 -2.01 -12.50 19.23
N CYS A 139 -2.02 -13.21 18.09
CA CYS A 139 -1.25 -14.43 17.92
C CYS A 139 0.25 -14.18 18.13
N THR A 140 0.80 -13.12 17.53
CA THR A 140 2.23 -12.78 17.70
C THR A 140 2.54 -12.45 19.16
N MET A 141 1.76 -11.59 19.81
CA MET A 141 1.96 -11.23 21.23
C MET A 141 1.85 -12.44 22.17
N TYR A 142 0.86 -13.30 21.96
CA TYR A 142 0.67 -14.50 22.78
C TYR A 142 1.82 -15.49 22.59
N LEU A 143 2.23 -15.76 21.35
CA LEU A 143 3.32 -16.68 21.04
C LEU A 143 4.68 -16.17 21.54
N THR A 144 4.94 -14.86 21.44
CA THR A 144 6.15 -14.24 22.00
C THR A 144 6.18 -14.29 23.53
N GLY A 145 5.03 -14.14 24.20
CA GLY A 145 4.94 -14.26 25.66
C GLY A 145 5.31 -15.63 26.21
N GLN A 146 5.22 -16.70 25.41
CA GLN A 146 5.54 -18.07 25.81
C GLN A 146 7.04 -18.39 25.73
N GLN A 147 7.91 -17.41 25.45
CA GLN A 147 9.38 -17.53 25.22
C GLN A 147 9.81 -18.60 24.20
N THR A 148 8.85 -19.21 23.49
CA THR A 148 9.06 -20.32 22.57
C THR A 148 9.14 -19.83 21.11
N PHE A 149 8.55 -18.67 20.83
CA PHE A 149 8.46 -18.08 19.50
C PHE A 149 8.94 -16.62 19.52
N GLY A 150 9.76 -16.23 18.55
CA GLY A 150 10.23 -14.86 18.38
C GLY A 150 9.37 -14.09 17.39
N VAL A 151 9.84 -12.87 17.08
CA VAL A 151 9.21 -11.97 16.11
C VAL A 151 9.23 -12.56 14.69
N ILE A 152 10.23 -13.38 14.35
CA ILE A 152 10.39 -13.97 13.02
C ILE A 152 9.28 -14.97 12.74
N GLU A 153 8.96 -15.82 13.71
CA GLU A 153 7.89 -16.80 13.59
C GLU A 153 6.53 -16.11 13.52
N GLY A 154 6.33 -15.04 14.31
CA GLY A 154 5.16 -14.17 14.18
C GLY A 154 5.02 -13.55 12.80
N MET A 155 6.11 -13.04 12.23
CA MET A 155 6.15 -12.48 10.88
C MET A 155 5.84 -13.54 9.81
N ALA A 156 6.38 -14.74 9.94
CA ALA A 156 6.12 -15.85 9.02
C ALA A 156 4.64 -16.27 9.05
N ILE A 157 4.06 -16.43 10.24
CA ILE A 157 2.65 -16.77 10.43
C ILE A 157 1.75 -15.66 9.86
N GLY A 158 2.04 -14.40 10.18
CA GLY A 158 1.29 -13.24 9.68
C GLY A 158 1.30 -13.16 8.15
N THR A 159 2.48 -13.35 7.55
CA THR A 159 2.65 -13.36 6.09
C THR A 159 1.89 -14.51 5.44
N PHE A 160 1.94 -15.70 6.04
CA PHE A 160 1.20 -16.87 5.56
C PHE A 160 -0.32 -16.61 5.56
N PHE A 161 -0.88 -16.10 6.66
CA PHE A 161 -2.30 -15.77 6.72
C PHE A 161 -2.68 -14.69 5.71
N ALA A 162 -1.86 -13.66 5.53
CA ALA A 162 -2.09 -12.63 4.53
C ALA A 162 -2.10 -13.21 3.09
N ALA A 163 -1.17 -14.12 2.78
CA ALA A 163 -1.11 -14.78 1.47
C ALA A 163 -2.34 -15.67 1.19
N VAL A 164 -2.77 -16.47 2.18
CA VAL A 164 -3.98 -17.30 2.05
C VAL A 164 -5.21 -16.42 1.88
N PHE A 165 -5.33 -15.35 2.67
CA PHE A 165 -6.43 -14.41 2.55
C PHE A 165 -6.47 -13.76 1.17
N PHE A 166 -5.33 -13.29 0.67
CA PHE A 166 -5.21 -12.73 -0.67
C PHE A 166 -5.66 -13.73 -1.74
N ALA A 167 -5.18 -14.98 -1.67
CA ALA A 167 -5.55 -16.02 -2.64
C ALA A 167 -7.07 -16.30 -2.64
N VAL A 168 -7.70 -16.38 -1.47
CA VAL A 168 -9.14 -16.59 -1.33
C VAL A 168 -9.94 -15.40 -1.88
N GLN A 169 -9.50 -14.17 -1.59
CA GLN A 169 -10.18 -12.98 -2.11
C GLN A 169 -10.02 -12.86 -3.62
N PHE A 170 -8.82 -13.12 -4.15
CA PHE A 170 -8.56 -13.14 -5.58
C PHE A 170 -9.43 -14.16 -6.31
N ALA A 171 -9.57 -15.37 -5.76
CA ALA A 171 -10.43 -16.41 -6.35
C ALA A 171 -11.92 -16.06 -6.35
N LYS A 172 -12.38 -15.20 -5.42
CA LYS A 172 -13.78 -14.74 -5.34
C LYS A 172 -14.10 -13.61 -6.30
N VAL A 173 -13.09 -12.89 -6.80
CA VAL A 173 -13.27 -11.89 -7.86
C VAL A 173 -13.50 -12.63 -9.17
N GLN A 174 -14.71 -13.15 -9.36
CA GLN A 174 -15.15 -13.57 -10.69
C GLN A 174 -15.45 -12.31 -11.49
N GLU A 175 -14.69 -12.09 -12.55
CA GLU A 175 -14.99 -11.03 -13.52
C GLU A 175 -16.39 -11.28 -14.10
N LYS A 176 -17.34 -10.42 -13.78
CA LYS A 176 -18.50 -10.22 -14.65
C LYS A 176 -17.95 -9.62 -15.93
N TRP A 177 -17.74 -10.49 -16.93
CA TRP A 177 -17.42 -10.09 -18.29
C TRP A 177 -18.50 -9.12 -18.79
N HIS A 178 -18.21 -7.82 -18.72
CA HIS A 178 -18.97 -6.85 -19.47
C HIS A 178 -18.43 -6.87 -20.88
N GLU A 179 -19.23 -7.38 -21.81
CA GLU A 179 -18.95 -7.26 -23.24
C GLU A 179 -18.99 -5.77 -23.59
N VAL A 180 -17.84 -5.10 -23.47
CA VAL A 180 -17.67 -3.74 -23.97
C VAL A 180 -17.59 -3.88 -25.47
N SER A 181 -18.65 -3.47 -26.19
CA SER A 181 -18.63 -3.42 -27.64
C SER A 181 -17.56 -2.42 -28.05
N SER A 182 -16.34 -2.91 -28.31
CA SER A 182 -15.25 -2.08 -28.76
C SER A 182 -15.57 -1.61 -30.17
N ARG A 183 -16.08 -0.39 -30.29
CA ARG A 183 -16.25 0.26 -31.58
C ARG A 183 -14.90 0.80 -31.96
N SER A 184 -14.31 0.25 -33.02
CA SER A 184 -13.14 0.86 -33.64
C SER A 184 -13.49 2.31 -34.01
N SER A 185 -12.77 3.26 -33.45
CA SER A 185 -12.89 4.71 -33.74
C SER A 185 -12.43 5.07 -35.16
N VAL A 186 -11.92 4.10 -35.92
CA VAL A 186 -11.47 4.29 -37.29
C VAL A 186 -12.69 4.51 -38.19
N VAL A 187 -12.79 5.71 -38.75
CA VAL A 187 -13.73 6.06 -39.80
C VAL A 187 -13.37 5.27 -41.06
N ARG A 188 -14.14 4.22 -41.34
CA ARG A 188 -13.93 3.32 -42.50
C ARG A 188 -14.82 3.70 -43.67
N ARG A 189 -14.40 3.31 -44.87
CA ARG A 189 -15.16 3.55 -46.10
C ARG A 189 -16.49 2.79 -46.08
N PRO A 190 -17.55 3.25 -46.77
CA PRO A 190 -18.87 2.61 -46.73
C PRO A 190 -18.87 1.13 -47.13
N GLN A 191 -17.97 0.72 -48.02
CA GLN A 191 -17.85 -0.67 -48.48
C GLN A 191 -17.29 -1.62 -47.41
N GLU A 192 -16.32 -1.14 -46.62
CA GLU A 192 -15.68 -1.91 -45.54
C GLU A 192 -16.62 -2.08 -44.33
N ARG A 193 -17.45 -1.06 -44.05
CA ARG A 193 -18.50 -1.16 -43.00
C ARG A 193 -19.54 -2.23 -43.32
N ARG A 194 -19.87 -2.45 -44.60
CA ARG A 194 -20.83 -3.48 -45.01
C ARG A 194 -20.30 -4.89 -44.76
N HIS A 195 -18.99 -5.10 -44.96
CA HIS A 195 -18.36 -6.40 -44.70
C HIS A 195 -18.31 -6.72 -43.21
N LEU A 196 -17.96 -5.75 -42.36
CA LEU A 196 -17.97 -5.91 -40.89
C LEU A 196 -19.37 -6.11 -40.31
N ASN A 197 -20.39 -5.44 -40.86
CA ASN A 197 -21.77 -5.64 -40.43
C ASN A 197 -22.36 -6.96 -40.94
N GLY A 198 -21.81 -7.53 -42.02
CA GLY A 198 -22.24 -8.82 -42.57
C GLY A 198 -21.79 -10.03 -41.77
N THR A 199 -20.70 -9.92 -41.01
CA THR A 199 -20.17 -11.00 -40.15
C THR A 199 -20.69 -10.93 -38.70
N ARG A 200 -21.49 -9.92 -38.36
CA ARG A 200 -22.05 -9.76 -37.02
C ARG A 200 -23.22 -10.75 -36.82
N PRO A 201 -23.22 -11.57 -35.75
CA PRO A 201 -24.43 -12.30 -35.37
C PRO A 201 -25.53 -11.28 -35.03
N LYS A 202 -26.67 -11.37 -35.73
CA LYS A 202 -27.83 -10.52 -35.47
C LYS A 202 -28.44 -10.91 -34.12
N ASN A 203 -28.09 -10.16 -33.07
CA ASN A 203 -28.83 -10.18 -31.81
C ASN A 203 -30.08 -9.30 -31.94
N ASP A 204 -31.04 -9.75 -32.76
CA ASP A 204 -32.28 -9.03 -33.04
C ASP A 204 -33.13 -8.84 -31.75
N GLU A 205 -33.03 -9.77 -30.80
CA GLU A 205 -33.73 -9.70 -29.50
C GLU A 205 -33.23 -8.56 -28.60
N GLY A 206 -31.89 -8.38 -28.50
CA GLY A 206 -31.30 -7.33 -27.66
C GLY A 206 -31.50 -5.92 -28.24
N ASP A 207 -31.56 -5.81 -29.57
CA ASP A 207 -31.83 -4.55 -30.24
C ASP A 207 -33.32 -4.16 -30.18
N ALA A 208 -34.24 -5.14 -30.24
CA ALA A 208 -35.67 -4.94 -30.01
C ALA A 208 -35.97 -4.52 -28.56
N ALA A 209 -35.39 -5.20 -27.57
CA ALA A 209 -35.56 -4.88 -26.16
C ALA A 209 -35.04 -3.46 -25.81
N ARG A 210 -33.89 -3.06 -26.37
CA ARG A 210 -33.37 -1.69 -26.21
C ARG A 210 -34.26 -0.63 -26.82
N LYS A 211 -34.83 -0.89 -28.00
CA LYS A 211 -35.83 0.02 -28.61
C LYS A 211 -37.05 0.17 -27.73
N GLN A 212 -37.57 -0.92 -27.17
CA GLN A 212 -38.72 -0.87 -26.26
C GLN A 212 -38.43 -0.07 -24.99
N GLN A 213 -37.27 -0.28 -24.36
CA GLN A 213 -36.85 0.51 -23.19
C GLN A 213 -36.73 2.00 -23.51
N TRP A 214 -36.18 2.35 -24.68
CA TRP A 214 -36.07 3.74 -25.13
C TRP A 214 -37.44 4.40 -25.34
N TRP A 215 -38.40 3.67 -25.94
CA TRP A 215 -39.78 4.14 -26.11
C TRP A 215 -40.49 4.34 -24.76
N GLN A 216 -40.27 3.45 -23.79
CA GLN A 216 -40.82 3.58 -22.45
C GLN A 216 -40.27 4.81 -21.71
N GLN A 217 -38.96 5.08 -21.81
CA GLN A 217 -38.35 6.28 -21.24
C GLN A 217 -38.90 7.57 -21.85
N GLN A 218 -39.08 7.60 -23.18
CA GLN A 218 -39.68 8.73 -23.89
C GLN A 218 -41.11 9.01 -23.39
N GLN A 219 -41.93 7.97 -23.23
CA GLN A 219 -43.29 8.12 -22.72
C GLN A 219 -43.33 8.66 -21.28
N GLN A 220 -42.44 8.17 -20.40
CA GLN A 220 -42.36 8.68 -19.04
C GLN A 220 -41.95 10.16 -18.99
N GLN A 221 -41.00 10.58 -19.83
CA GLN A 221 -40.61 11.99 -19.91
C GLN A 221 -41.76 12.88 -20.38
N GLN A 222 -42.54 12.43 -21.37
CA GLN A 222 -43.71 13.18 -21.83
C GLN A 222 -44.79 13.30 -20.74
N GLN A 223 -45.06 12.22 -19.99
CA GLN A 223 -46.01 12.25 -18.88
C GLN A 223 -45.56 13.21 -17.76
N GLN A 224 -44.26 13.23 -17.44
CA GLN A 224 -43.72 14.17 -16.46
C GLN A 224 -43.85 15.63 -16.92
N GLN A 225 -43.61 15.91 -18.20
CA GLN A 225 -43.80 17.25 -18.76
C GLN A 225 -45.28 17.69 -18.70
N GLN A 226 -46.22 16.77 -18.98
CA GLN A 226 -47.65 17.07 -18.88
C GLN A 226 -48.10 17.34 -17.43
N GLN A 227 -47.59 16.57 -16.46
CA GLN A 227 -47.88 16.81 -15.04
C GLN A 227 -47.31 18.15 -14.55
N GLN A 228 -46.11 18.53 -15.01
CA GLN A 228 -45.53 19.84 -14.69
C GLN A 228 -46.35 21.00 -15.28
N GLN A 229 -46.87 20.85 -16.51
CA GLN A 229 -47.76 21.85 -17.11
C GLN A 229 -49.09 21.98 -16.36
N GLN A 230 -49.69 20.87 -15.90
CA GLN A 230 -50.92 20.90 -15.09
C GLN A 230 -50.70 21.53 -13.71
N GLN A 231 -49.56 21.28 -13.07
CA GLN A 231 -49.22 21.92 -11.80
C GLN A 231 -49.01 23.44 -11.94
N GLN A 232 -48.44 23.88 -13.07
CA GLN A 232 -48.30 25.31 -13.37
C GLN A 232 -49.65 25.99 -13.65
N GLN A 233 -50.60 25.28 -14.26
CA GLN A 233 -51.96 25.80 -14.49
C GLN A 233 -52.83 25.88 -13.22
N HIS A 234 -52.52 25.09 -12.18
CA HIS A 234 -53.23 25.14 -10.90
C HIS A 234 -52.62 26.12 -9.87
N GLN A 235 -51.46 26.71 -10.15
CA GLN A 235 -50.77 27.66 -9.27
C GLN A 235 -50.85 29.13 -9.73
N GLY A 236 -51.53 29.42 -10.85
CA GLY A 236 -51.84 30.77 -11.33
C GLY A 236 -53.33 31.07 -11.25
#